data_AF-A0A8T0RF46-F1
#
_entry.id   AF-A0A8T0RF46-F1
#
_cell.length_a   1.000
_cell.length_b   1.000
_cell.length_c   1.000
_cell.angle_alpha   90.00
_cell.angle_beta   90.00
_cell.angle_gamma   90.00
#
_symmetry.space_group_name_H-M   'P 1'
#
loop_
_entity.id
_entity.type
_entity.pdbx_description
1 polymer ?
#
loop_
_entity_poly.entity_id
_entity_poly.type
_entity_poly.pdbx_seq_one_letter_code
_entity_poly.pdbx_strand_id
1 'polypeptide(L)'
;RCGKVGHRPEDCVTPIVCSRCKEGRSQSRVCSTCMPWEHLAPFCGLAAAGQGFHGIPSRDQDEESKDMANCALITITKGMLTARQLEVEFKTQAGPSTWRWYAKKMAENKF
;
A
#
# COMPACT_ATOMS: atom_id res chain seq x y z
N ARG A 1 26.56 13.84 -20.50
CA ARG A 1 27.76 13.24 -21.14
C ARG A 1 27.53 11.73 -21.24
N CYS A 2 27.84 11.11 -22.38
CA CYS A 2 27.51 9.71 -22.68
C CYS A 2 28.58 8.68 -22.29
N GLY A 3 29.72 9.12 -21.72
CA GLY A 3 30.73 8.24 -21.10
C GLY A 3 31.62 7.43 -22.05
N LYS A 4 31.37 7.46 -23.36
CA LYS A 4 32.21 6.80 -24.38
C LYS A 4 33.36 7.69 -24.81
N VAL A 5 34.55 7.11 -24.98
CA VAL A 5 35.73 7.78 -25.55
C VAL A 5 35.61 7.85 -27.09
N GLY A 6 36.28 8.83 -27.72
CA GLY A 6 36.38 8.91 -29.18
C GLY A 6 35.51 9.98 -29.87
N HIS A 7 34.84 10.85 -29.13
CA HIS A 7 34.16 12.04 -29.69
C HIS A 7 34.10 13.16 -28.64
N ARG A 8 33.91 14.41 -29.08
CA ARG A 8 33.72 15.55 -28.17
C ARG A 8 32.30 15.57 -27.61
N PRO A 9 32.06 16.16 -26.42
CA PRO A 9 30.73 16.24 -25.84
C PRO A 9 29.68 16.90 -26.74
N GLU A 10 30.08 17.92 -27.52
CA GLU A 10 29.24 18.58 -28.52
C GLU A 10 28.79 17.66 -29.67
N ASP A 11 29.57 16.62 -29.99
CA ASP A 11 29.30 15.69 -31.09
C ASP A 11 28.59 14.40 -30.62
N CYS A 12 28.23 14.29 -29.33
CA CYS A 12 27.59 13.08 -28.81
C CYS A 12 26.12 13.00 -29.20
N VAL A 13 25.79 12.10 -30.12
CA VAL A 13 24.41 11.76 -30.52
C VAL A 13 23.67 10.87 -29.53
N THR A 14 24.33 10.38 -28.47
CA THR A 14 23.70 9.47 -27.50
C THR A 14 22.77 10.27 -26.59
N PRO A 15 21.47 9.91 -26.49
CA PRO A 15 20.54 10.60 -25.62
C PRO A 15 20.99 10.48 -24.16
N ILE A 16 21.06 11.61 -23.46
CA ILE A 16 21.33 11.65 -22.03
C ILE A 16 20.06 11.20 -21.31
N VAL A 17 19.97 9.92 -20.99
CA VAL A 17 18.87 9.36 -20.20
C VAL A 17 19.20 9.42 -18.72
N CYS A 18 18.20 9.71 -17.90
CA CYS A 18 18.35 9.63 -16.45
C CYS A 18 18.52 8.16 -16.04
N SER A 19 19.55 7.86 -15.25
CA SER A 19 19.78 6.50 -14.73
C SER A 19 18.69 6.02 -13.77
N ARG A 20 17.94 6.94 -13.15
CA ARG A 20 16.86 6.64 -12.19
C ARG A 20 15.53 6.34 -12.88
N CYS A 21 15.00 7.27 -13.69
CA CYS A 21 13.69 7.09 -14.33
C CYS A 21 13.76 6.47 -15.73
N LYS A 22 14.95 6.35 -16.32
CA LYS A 22 15.17 5.92 -17.72
C LYS A 22 14.46 6.77 -18.78
N GLU A 23 13.77 7.84 -18.38
CA GLU A 23 13.18 8.82 -19.27
C GLU A 23 14.13 10.00 -19.49
N GLY A 24 14.31 10.40 -20.75
CA GLY A 24 15.23 11.47 -21.16
C GLY A 24 14.76 12.89 -20.84
N ARG A 25 13.72 13.06 -20.02
CA ARG A 25 13.09 14.38 -19.77
C ARG A 25 13.60 15.12 -18.52
N SER A 26 14.28 14.43 -17.60
CA SER A 26 14.83 15.07 -16.40
C SER A 26 16.32 14.77 -16.23
N GLN A 27 17.12 15.80 -15.94
CA GLN A 27 18.49 15.61 -15.50
C GLN A 27 18.49 14.81 -14.18
N SER A 28 19.42 13.86 -14.04
CA SER A 28 19.51 12.95 -12.87
C SER A 28 19.47 13.67 -11.51
N ARG A 29 19.92 14.93 -11.45
CA ARG A 29 19.89 15.78 -10.24
C ARG A 29 18.49 16.23 -9.80
N VAL A 30 17.50 16.23 -10.69
CA VAL A 30 16.13 16.70 -10.45
C VAL A 30 15.11 15.57 -10.70
N CYS A 31 15.58 14.33 -10.69
CA CYS A 31 14.70 13.18 -10.87
C CYS A 31 13.93 12.92 -9.58
N SER A 32 12.60 13.06 -9.63
CA SER A 32 11.68 12.78 -8.52
C SER A 32 11.37 11.30 -8.34
N THR A 33 11.92 10.42 -9.18
CA THR A 33 11.75 8.97 -9.03
C THR A 33 12.50 8.49 -7.80
N CYS A 34 11.72 8.09 -6.79
CA CYS A 34 12.19 7.44 -5.58
C CYS A 34 12.41 5.96 -5.87
N MET A 35 13.63 5.47 -5.68
CA MET A 35 13.95 4.05 -5.89
C MET A 35 13.42 3.21 -4.73
N PRO A 36 13.12 1.91 -4.94
CA PRO A 36 12.61 1.03 -3.87
C PRO A 36 13.50 0.99 -2.62
N TRP A 37 14.83 1.09 -2.77
CA TRP A 37 15.77 1.13 -1.65
C TRP A 37 15.91 2.51 -0.98
N GLU A 38 15.32 3.56 -1.57
CA GLU A 38 15.21 4.89 -0.95
C GLU A 38 13.94 5.01 -0.09
N HIS A 39 13.07 3.98 -0.09
CA HIS A 39 11.93 3.87 0.82
C HIS A 39 12.43 3.41 2.20
N LEU A 40 13.09 4.32 2.91
CA LEU A 40 13.48 4.09 4.30
C LEU A 40 12.24 4.20 5.19
N ALA A 41 12.06 3.20 6.07
CA ALA A 41 11.05 3.30 7.11
C ALA A 41 11.31 4.56 7.95
N PRO A 42 10.26 5.29 8.38
CA PRO A 42 10.41 6.40 9.30
C PRO A 42 11.23 5.98 10.51
N PHE A 43 12.14 6.83 10.95
CA PHE A 43 12.90 6.58 12.16
C PHE A 43 11.95 6.61 13.37
N CYS A 44 11.74 5.44 13.99
CA CYS A 44 10.76 5.24 15.08
C CYS A 44 11.39 5.21 16.49
N GLY A 45 12.66 5.62 16.65
CA GLY A 45 13.27 5.82 17.98
C GLY A 45 14.62 5.13 18.20
N LEU A 46 15.29 5.50 19.30
CA LEU A 46 16.54 4.93 19.81
C LEU A 46 16.32 4.43 21.25
N ALA A 47 17.00 3.34 21.63
CA ALA A 47 17.08 2.91 23.01
C ALA A 47 18.35 3.47 23.66
N ALA A 48 18.22 4.17 24.78
CA ALA A 48 19.35 4.62 25.60
C ALA A 48 19.51 3.69 26.81
N ALA A 49 20.76 3.30 27.12
CA ALA A 49 21.03 2.42 28.26
C ALA A 49 20.55 3.05 29.57
N GLY A 50 19.78 2.29 30.37
CA GLY A 50 19.20 2.75 31.63
C GLY A 50 17.84 3.44 31.51
N GLN A 51 17.36 3.72 30.29
CA GLN A 51 15.96 4.06 30.05
C GLN A 51 15.28 2.80 29.52
N GLY A 52 14.38 2.22 30.32
CA GLY A 52 13.57 1.07 29.87
C GLY A 52 12.86 1.36 28.54
N PHE A 53 12.42 0.31 27.84
CA PHE A 53 11.76 0.46 26.54
C PHE A 53 10.56 1.41 26.63
N HIS A 54 10.64 2.56 25.97
CA HIS A 54 9.47 3.40 25.73
C HIS A 54 8.83 2.92 24.44
N GLY A 55 7.73 2.17 24.56
CA GLY A 55 6.92 1.85 23.40
C GLY A 55 6.34 3.15 22.85
N ILE A 56 6.69 3.52 21.62
CA ILE A 56 5.98 4.59 20.92
C ILE A 56 4.66 3.98 20.45
N PRO A 57 3.51 4.32 21.05
CA PRO A 57 2.25 3.87 20.49
C PRO A 57 2.14 4.50 19.10
N SER A 58 2.03 3.67 18.07
CA SER A 58 1.64 4.12 16.75
C SER A 58 0.32 4.85 16.90
N ARG A 59 0.34 6.18 16.79
CA ARG A 59 -0.90 6.94 16.61
C ARG A 59 -1.43 6.50 15.26
N ASP A 60 -2.54 5.78 15.29
CA ASP A 60 -3.35 5.41 14.15
C ASP A 60 -2.67 4.37 13.23
N GLN A 61 -2.43 3.17 13.76
CA GLN A 61 -2.97 2.02 13.03
C GLN A 61 -4.29 1.70 13.71
N ASP A 62 -5.38 2.21 13.15
CA ASP A 62 -6.70 1.69 13.45
C ASP A 62 -6.58 0.17 13.47
N GLU A 63 -6.97 -0.45 14.58
CA GLU A 63 -7.13 -1.91 14.71
C GLU A 63 -7.99 -2.50 13.56
N GLU A 64 -8.70 -1.64 12.82
CA GLU A 64 -9.42 -1.92 11.58
C GLU A 64 -8.51 -2.36 10.41
N SER A 65 -7.23 -1.96 10.40
CA SER A 65 -6.32 -2.21 9.27
C SER A 65 -5.82 -3.65 9.17
N LYS A 66 -5.84 -4.41 10.28
CA LYS A 66 -5.33 -5.79 10.31
C LYS A 66 -6.30 -6.82 9.74
N ASP A 67 -7.59 -6.48 9.62
CA ASP A 67 -8.63 -7.44 9.21
C ASP A 67 -9.13 -7.24 7.76
N MET A 68 -8.63 -6.23 7.05
CA MET A 68 -9.13 -5.85 5.71
C MET A 68 -8.71 -6.77 4.56
N ALA A 69 -7.87 -7.79 4.78
CA ALA A 69 -7.50 -8.73 3.72
C ALA A 69 -8.60 -9.75 3.40
N ASN A 70 -9.46 -10.07 4.37
CA ASN A 70 -10.53 -11.08 4.24
C ASN A 70 -11.92 -10.55 4.59
N CYS A 71 -12.06 -9.24 4.84
CA CYS A 71 -13.34 -8.59 5.12
C CYS A 71 -13.77 -7.72 3.92
N ALA A 72 -15.08 -7.60 3.72
CA ALA A 72 -15.68 -6.72 2.72
C ALA A 72 -16.79 -5.90 3.38
N LEU A 73 -16.92 -4.62 2.98
CA LEU A 73 -18.00 -3.75 3.42
C LEU A 73 -19.21 -3.92 2.49
N ILE A 74 -20.35 -4.29 3.05
CA ILE A 74 -21.60 -4.52 2.31
C ILE A 74 -22.58 -3.38 2.62
N THR A 75 -23.10 -2.74 1.57
CA THR A 75 -24.12 -1.69 1.69
C THR A 75 -25.44 -2.12 1.05
N ILE A 76 -26.52 -2.09 1.82
CA ILE A 76 -27.86 -2.44 1.35
C ILE A 76 -28.48 -1.21 0.66
N THR A 77 -28.74 -1.32 -0.64
CA THR A 77 -29.32 -0.22 -1.44
C THR A 77 -30.84 -0.21 -1.43
N LYS A 78 -31.48 -1.38 -1.23
CA LYS A 78 -32.94 -1.55 -1.22
C LYS A 78 -33.34 -2.67 -0.26
N GLY A 79 -34.47 -2.48 0.42
CA GLY A 79 -35.01 -3.46 1.37
C GLY A 79 -34.28 -3.47 2.70
N MET A 80 -34.57 -4.48 3.52
CA MET A 80 -33.95 -4.70 4.81
C MET A 80 -33.42 -6.13 4.88
N LEU A 81 -32.18 -6.28 5.34
CA LEU A 81 -31.54 -7.57 5.54
C LEU A 81 -30.93 -7.64 6.94
N THR A 82 -30.85 -8.86 7.44
CA THR A 82 -30.13 -9.19 8.68
C THR A 82 -28.78 -9.81 8.35
N ALA A 83 -27.83 -9.73 9.29
CA ALA A 83 -26.51 -10.37 9.15
C ALA A 83 -26.62 -11.85 8.80
N ARG A 84 -27.54 -12.58 9.45
CA ARG A 84 -27.78 -14.00 9.22
C ARG A 84 -28.26 -14.30 7.80
N GLN A 85 -29.06 -13.43 7.20
CA GLN A 85 -29.51 -13.59 5.81
C GLN A 85 -28.35 -13.37 4.83
N LEU A 86 -27.48 -12.39 5.09
CA LEU A 86 -26.26 -12.19 4.31
C LEU A 86 -25.36 -13.42 4.37
N GLU A 87 -25.07 -13.94 5.56
CA GLU A 87 -24.24 -15.13 5.73
C GLU A 87 -24.78 -16.34 4.95
N VAL A 88 -26.09 -16.59 5.01
CA VAL A 88 -26.74 -17.71 4.30
C VAL A 88 -26.68 -17.53 2.79
N GLU A 89 -26.94 -16.33 2.30
CA GLU A 89 -26.93 -16.03 0.85
C GLU A 89 -25.51 -16.22 0.29
N PHE A 90 -24.51 -15.61 0.92
CA PHE A 90 -23.12 -15.72 0.48
C PHE A 90 -22.58 -17.15 0.61
N LYS A 91 -22.97 -17.89 1.65
CA LYS A 91 -22.64 -19.31 1.77
C LYS A 91 -23.25 -20.14 0.64
N THR A 92 -24.48 -19.84 0.23
CA THR A 92 -25.15 -20.55 -0.87
C THR A 92 -24.49 -20.25 -2.21
N GLN A 93 -24.07 -19.00 -2.44
CA GLN A 93 -23.38 -18.61 -3.68
C GLN A 93 -21.92 -19.11 -3.75
N ALA A 94 -21.24 -19.29 -2.62
CA ALA A 94 -19.85 -19.74 -2.57
C ALA A 94 -19.62 -21.21 -2.99
N GLY A 95 -20.68 -21.96 -3.31
CA GLY A 95 -20.58 -23.35 -3.80
C GLY A 95 -19.98 -24.32 -2.78
N PRO A 96 -19.21 -25.34 -3.19
CA PRO A 96 -18.61 -26.34 -2.28
C PRO A 96 -17.44 -25.78 -1.43
N SER A 97 -17.34 -24.46 -1.29
CA SER A 97 -16.31 -23.80 -0.49
C SER A 97 -16.44 -24.13 1.00
N THR A 98 -15.31 -24.34 1.66
CA THR A 98 -15.21 -24.54 3.11
C THR A 98 -15.19 -23.21 3.88
N TRP A 99 -15.29 -22.08 3.18
CA TRP A 99 -15.22 -20.76 3.79
C TRP A 99 -16.42 -20.50 4.71
N ARG A 100 -16.11 -20.09 5.94
CA ARG A 100 -17.12 -19.66 6.91
C ARG A 100 -17.36 -18.17 6.75
N TRP A 101 -18.56 -17.81 6.34
CA TRP A 101 -19.00 -16.42 6.23
C TRP A 101 -19.54 -15.93 7.57
N TYR A 102 -19.16 -14.70 7.94
CA TYR A 102 -19.66 -14.00 9.12
C TYR A 102 -19.98 -12.56 8.72
N ALA A 103 -21.13 -12.04 9.17
CA ALA A 103 -21.56 -10.67 8.92
C ALA A 103 -21.81 -9.95 10.25
N LYS A 104 -21.34 -8.71 10.34
CA LYS A 104 -21.49 -7.86 11.53
C LYS A 104 -22.14 -6.55 11.15
N LYS A 105 -23.26 -6.19 11.79
CA LYS A 105 -23.89 -4.88 11.52
C LYS A 105 -22.98 -3.77 12.03
N MET A 106 -22.51 -2.91 11.14
CA MET A 106 -21.68 -1.75 11.48
C MET A 106 -22.51 -0.47 11.60
N ALA A 107 -23.51 -0.30 10.73
CA ALA A 107 -24.42 0.83 10.76
C ALA A 107 -25.80 0.46 10.19
N GLU A 108 -26.70 1.44 10.07
CA GLU A 108 -27.92 1.25 9.29
C GLU A 108 -27.56 0.95 7.83
N ASN A 109 -28.08 -0.17 7.31
CA ASN A 109 -27.82 -0.67 5.96
C ASN A 109 -26.34 -0.98 5.63
N LYS A 110 -25.46 -1.09 6.63
CA LYS A 110 -24.04 -1.46 6.44
C LYS A 110 -23.63 -2.63 7.31
N PHE A 111 -22.99 -3.61 6.69
CA PHE A 111 -22.46 -4.82 7.32
C PHE A 111 -20.99 -5.02 6.94
#